data_AF-A0A1V4WCU8-F1
#
_entry.id   AF-A0A1V4WCU8-F1
#
_cell.length_a   1.000
_cell.length_b   1.000
_cell.length_c   1.000
_cell.angle_alpha   90.00
_cell.angle_beta   90.00
_cell.angle_gamma   90.00
#
_symmetry.space_group_name_H-M   'P 1'
#
loop_
_entity.id
_entity.type
_entity.pdbx_description
1 polymer ?
#
loop_
_entity_poly.entity_id
_entity_poly.type
_entity_poly.pdbx_seq_one_letter_code
_entity_poly.pdbx_strand_id
1 'polypeptide(L)'
;MELIDRFKGMWKKIEESPTRTPSWVALPPNHISNEGEPADAFTPHEHYFEVRVNEMYLTYGRKWLSDYDPMVFAVSEFIYDKKVEAVPFVVGPMLMEKYSTNIEKVPQGMIFRNTRVAGLHPYRGGDVTLSVILFRVRRGNYAQRLLQVVESAANVLDFGTALGSYVKIARVIFDGIDALFGLGDTDPILGYRSTLSGAHVHPSHFALVDLPENSLDVDRLWVKNDRLYTGTSKDEAAPFRAADFVLYSVAQSPKRTDETTLPFYPQWERVKEEAAVPKPENWENAKVNMINLYQALILSPDLTRTQAFDLAKFYKTEIKQIHDQAVDMATLGGKKKEKEESELDRVRGESLEILRM
;
A
#
# COMPACT_ATOMS: atom_id res chain seq x y z
N MET A 1 35.52 -0.63 3.12
CA MET A 1 36.36 0.13 2.15
C MET A 1 35.93 -0.18 0.71
N GLU A 2 35.78 -1.45 0.31
CA GLU A 2 35.36 -1.83 -1.06
C GLU A 2 33.98 -1.32 -1.52
N LEU A 3 33.01 -1.16 -0.60
CA LEU A 3 31.64 -0.73 -0.92
C LEU A 3 31.57 0.73 -1.43
N ILE A 4 32.32 1.62 -0.78
CA ILE A 4 32.37 3.06 -1.09
C ILE A 4 33.07 3.30 -2.42
N ASP A 5 34.09 2.49 -2.75
CA ASP A 5 34.83 2.63 -4.01
C ASP A 5 34.06 2.08 -5.22
N ARG A 6 33.25 1.03 -5.03
CA ARG A 6 32.27 0.59 -6.05
C ARG A 6 31.21 1.64 -6.31
N PHE A 7 30.73 2.30 -5.26
CA PHE A 7 29.74 3.38 -5.35
C PHE A 7 30.29 4.61 -6.09
N LYS A 8 31.53 5.02 -5.79
CA LYS A 8 32.24 6.07 -6.55
C LYS A 8 32.43 5.68 -8.01
N GLY A 9 32.72 4.42 -8.31
CA GLY A 9 32.83 3.92 -9.68
C GLY A 9 31.50 3.92 -10.44
N MET A 10 30.38 3.67 -9.77
CA MET A 10 29.03 3.74 -10.33
C MET A 10 28.59 5.18 -10.57
N TRP A 11 28.76 6.06 -9.58
CA TRP A 11 28.48 7.48 -9.73
C TRP A 11 29.33 8.08 -10.85
N LYS A 12 30.60 7.69 -10.93
CA LYS A 12 31.48 8.03 -12.04
C LYS A 12 31.00 7.46 -13.39
N LYS A 13 30.45 6.25 -13.47
CA LYS A 13 29.84 5.73 -14.71
C LYS A 13 28.53 6.43 -15.11
N ILE A 14 27.73 6.86 -14.13
CA ILE A 14 26.53 7.67 -14.33
C ILE A 14 26.94 9.10 -14.77
N GLU A 15 28.00 9.66 -14.19
CA GLU A 15 28.62 10.95 -14.56
C GLU A 15 29.31 10.91 -15.94
N GLU A 16 29.92 9.78 -16.30
CA GLU A 16 30.64 9.57 -17.57
C GLU A 16 29.72 9.11 -18.71
N SER A 17 28.49 8.69 -18.40
CA SER A 17 27.48 8.42 -19.43
C SER A 17 27.09 9.75 -20.09
N PRO A 18 26.95 9.81 -21.43
CA PRO A 18 26.59 11.06 -22.10
C PRO A 18 25.31 11.61 -21.46
N THR A 19 25.36 12.86 -21.00
CA THR A 19 24.31 13.53 -20.23
C THR A 19 23.03 13.65 -21.06
N ARG A 20 22.24 12.59 -21.08
CA ARG A 20 20.86 12.61 -21.53
C ARG A 20 20.02 12.60 -20.26
N THR A 21 19.58 13.79 -19.86
CA THR A 21 18.62 13.91 -18.76
C THR A 21 17.31 13.30 -19.24
N PRO A 22 16.79 12.25 -18.57
CA PRO A 22 15.51 11.68 -18.95
C PRO A 22 14.41 12.71 -18.72
N SER A 23 13.35 12.62 -19.51
CA SER A 23 12.17 13.46 -19.34
C SER A 23 11.35 12.94 -18.19
N TRP A 24 11.05 13.80 -17.23
CA TRP A 24 10.05 13.54 -16.19
C TRP A 24 8.95 14.58 -16.30
N VAL A 25 7.73 14.12 -16.57
CA VAL A 25 6.60 15.02 -16.83
C VAL A 25 5.37 14.57 -16.05
N ALA A 26 4.73 15.53 -15.40
CA ALA A 26 3.38 15.37 -14.88
C ALA A 26 2.39 15.52 -16.04
N LEU A 27 1.50 14.55 -16.21
CA LEU A 27 0.54 14.57 -17.30
C LEU A 27 -0.63 15.49 -16.94
N PRO A 28 -1.02 16.42 -17.84
CA PRO A 28 -2.14 17.32 -17.61
C PRO A 28 -3.43 16.55 -17.28
N PRO A 29 -4.28 17.04 -16.33
CA PRO A 29 -5.51 16.34 -15.96
C PRO A 29 -6.45 16.08 -17.14
N ASN A 30 -6.53 17.00 -18.09
CA ASN A 30 -7.33 16.87 -19.32
C ASN A 30 -6.76 15.83 -20.31
N HIS A 31 -5.56 15.29 -20.07
CA HIS A 31 -4.93 14.26 -20.90
C HIS A 31 -5.12 12.85 -20.34
N ILE A 32 -5.87 12.70 -19.25
CA ILE A 32 -6.12 11.43 -18.57
C ILE A 32 -7.54 10.96 -18.91
N SER A 33 -7.68 9.74 -19.41
CA SER A 33 -8.97 9.23 -19.91
C SER A 33 -9.90 8.70 -18.83
N ASN A 34 -9.38 8.36 -17.66
CA ASN A 34 -10.18 7.79 -16.58
C ASN A 34 -11.09 8.89 -16.04
N GLU A 35 -12.39 8.67 -16.17
CA GLU A 35 -13.45 9.59 -15.79
C GLU A 35 -13.36 9.93 -14.30
N GLY A 36 -12.99 11.18 -14.04
CA GLY A 36 -13.02 11.81 -12.73
C GLY A 36 -12.76 13.29 -12.94
N GLU A 37 -13.46 14.15 -12.18
CA GLU A 37 -13.07 15.54 -12.07
C GLU A 37 -11.61 15.61 -11.56
N PRO A 38 -10.86 16.68 -11.89
CA PRO A 38 -9.55 16.91 -11.28
C PRO A 38 -9.69 16.76 -9.77
N ALA A 39 -9.02 15.76 -9.20
CA ALA A 39 -9.14 15.51 -7.77
C ALA A 39 -8.38 16.60 -7.02
N ASP A 40 -9.01 17.12 -5.97
CA ASP A 40 -8.41 18.13 -5.10
C ASP A 40 -7.10 17.63 -4.48
N ALA A 41 -6.29 18.59 -4.03
CA ALA A 41 -5.11 18.30 -3.24
C ALA A 41 -5.44 17.40 -2.04
N PHE A 42 -4.47 16.59 -1.60
CA PHE A 42 -4.69 15.69 -0.48
C PHE A 42 -4.91 16.48 0.82
N THR A 43 -6.03 16.22 1.49
CA THR A 43 -6.28 16.77 2.82
C THR A 43 -5.64 15.88 3.88
N PRO A 44 -4.73 16.42 4.73
CA PRO A 44 -4.13 15.67 5.82
C PRO A 44 -5.18 15.05 6.75
N HIS A 45 -4.97 13.80 7.14
CA HIS A 45 -5.80 13.01 8.04
C HIS A 45 -7.19 12.61 7.52
N GLU A 46 -7.56 13.00 6.31
CA GLU A 46 -8.83 12.67 5.68
C GLU A 46 -8.65 11.73 4.49
N HIS A 47 -7.59 11.93 3.71
CA HIS A 47 -7.33 11.15 2.52
C HIS A 47 -6.25 10.10 2.72
N TYR A 48 -6.41 8.99 2.01
CA TYR A 48 -5.35 8.02 1.74
C TYR A 48 -4.70 8.37 0.43
N PHE A 49 -3.38 8.18 0.35
CA PHE A 49 -2.67 8.14 -0.92
C PHE A 49 -2.22 6.71 -1.23
N GLU A 50 -2.05 6.46 -2.51
CA GLU A 50 -1.57 5.20 -3.07
C GLU A 50 -0.60 5.51 -4.21
N VAL A 51 0.47 4.74 -4.34
CA VAL A 51 1.41 4.87 -5.45
C VAL A 51 1.36 3.60 -6.28
N ARG A 52 1.21 3.75 -7.59
CA ARG A 52 1.20 2.63 -8.55
C ARG A 52 2.23 2.82 -9.63
N VAL A 53 2.88 1.73 -10.03
CA VAL A 53 3.52 1.63 -11.34
C VAL A 53 2.46 1.10 -12.30
N ASN A 54 1.99 1.97 -13.20
CA ASN A 54 0.88 1.69 -14.12
C ASN A 54 1.35 0.88 -15.33
N GLU A 55 2.48 1.28 -15.91
CA GLU A 55 3.08 0.63 -17.09
C GLU A 55 4.59 0.84 -17.06
N MET A 56 5.33 -0.17 -17.47
CA MET A 56 6.78 -0.09 -17.71
C MET A 56 7.09 -0.74 -19.05
N TYR A 57 8.04 -0.18 -19.78
CA TYR A 57 8.32 -0.62 -21.15
C TYR A 57 9.81 -0.46 -21.50
N LEU A 58 10.33 -1.45 -22.22
CA LEU A 58 11.62 -1.40 -22.91
C LEU A 58 11.37 -1.51 -24.41
N THR A 59 11.91 -0.56 -25.17
CA THR A 59 11.90 -0.50 -26.64
C THR A 59 12.57 -1.73 -27.23
N TYR A 60 13.66 -2.18 -26.61
CA TYR A 60 14.40 -3.36 -27.02
C TYR A 60 14.39 -4.44 -25.92
N GLY A 61 13.38 -5.32 -25.97
CA GLY A 61 13.34 -6.54 -25.15
C GLY A 61 14.36 -7.62 -25.57
N ARG A 62 15.08 -7.39 -26.67
CA ARG A 62 16.20 -8.21 -27.18
C ARG A 62 17.32 -7.31 -27.69
N LYS A 63 18.54 -7.55 -27.19
CA LYS A 63 19.79 -7.11 -27.84
C LYS A 63 20.64 -8.36 -28.05
N TRP A 64 20.98 -8.65 -29.31
CA TRP A 64 21.66 -9.89 -29.72
C TRP A 64 20.85 -11.16 -29.39
N LEU A 65 21.41 -12.05 -28.56
CA LEU A 65 20.86 -13.35 -28.12
C LEU A 65 20.29 -13.31 -26.69
N SER A 66 20.32 -12.16 -26.02
CA SER A 66 19.88 -12.04 -24.61
C SER A 66 18.52 -11.37 -24.52
N ASP A 67 17.59 -12.05 -23.86
CA ASP A 67 16.27 -11.57 -23.53
C ASP A 67 16.31 -10.77 -22.22
N TYR A 68 15.68 -9.61 -22.22
CA TYR A 68 15.61 -8.75 -21.06
C TYR A 68 14.18 -8.45 -20.67
N ASP A 69 13.91 -8.44 -19.36
CA ASP A 69 12.64 -8.03 -18.80
C ASP A 69 12.78 -6.65 -18.12
N PRO A 70 11.77 -5.76 -18.23
CA PRO A 70 11.72 -4.53 -17.46
C PRO A 70 11.55 -4.83 -15.97
N MET A 71 12.21 -4.04 -15.14
CA MET A 71 12.02 -4.04 -13.70
C MET A 71 12.05 -2.62 -13.18
N VAL A 72 11.12 -2.27 -12.29
CA VAL A 72 11.10 -0.96 -11.64
C VAL A 72 11.38 -1.12 -10.15
N PHE A 73 12.36 -0.37 -9.65
CA PHE A 73 12.54 -0.15 -8.22
C PHE A 73 11.89 1.18 -7.87
N ALA A 74 10.95 1.15 -6.93
CA ALA A 74 10.26 2.33 -6.44
C ALA A 74 10.51 2.46 -4.93
N VAL A 75 10.77 3.67 -4.46
CA VAL A 75 10.83 4.00 -3.04
C VAL A 75 9.88 5.15 -2.78
N SER A 76 8.91 4.94 -1.90
CA SER A 76 7.97 5.98 -1.47
C SER A 76 8.34 6.43 -0.06
N GLU A 77 8.55 7.72 0.10
CA GLU A 77 8.90 8.36 1.37
C GLU A 77 7.80 9.32 1.81
N PHE A 78 7.32 9.13 3.02
CA PHE A 78 6.19 9.90 3.56
C PHE A 78 6.13 9.76 5.08
N ILE A 79 5.30 10.58 5.72
CA ILE A 79 5.07 10.51 7.16
C ILE A 79 4.16 9.32 7.50
N TYR A 80 4.69 8.34 8.22
CA TYR A 80 3.98 7.19 8.77
C TYR A 80 4.32 7.03 10.26
N ASP A 81 3.32 6.74 11.09
CA ASP A 81 3.45 6.66 12.56
C ASP A 81 4.35 7.76 13.17
N LYS A 82 4.09 9.02 12.79
CA LYS A 82 4.76 10.24 13.27
C LYS A 82 6.24 10.38 12.86
N LYS A 83 6.74 9.54 11.95
CA LYS A 83 8.11 9.60 11.42
C LYS A 83 8.09 9.57 9.89
N VAL A 84 9.16 10.08 9.28
CA VAL A 84 9.35 9.87 7.83
C VAL A 84 9.88 8.46 7.64
N GLU A 85 9.14 7.66 6.89
CA GLU A 85 9.48 6.27 6.56
C GLU A 85 9.69 6.13 5.06
N ALA A 86 10.51 5.17 4.65
CA ALA A 86 10.74 4.79 3.26
C ALA A 86 10.22 3.37 3.01
N VAL A 87 9.37 3.22 2.00
CA VAL A 87 8.81 1.93 1.57
C VAL A 87 9.42 1.56 0.22
N PRO A 88 10.41 0.66 0.18
CA PRO A 88 10.97 0.15 -1.06
C PRO A 88 10.06 -0.93 -1.65
N PHE A 89 9.97 -0.98 -2.98
CA PHE A 89 9.20 -1.99 -3.69
C PHE A 89 9.81 -2.26 -5.07
N VAL A 90 9.74 -3.52 -5.52
CA VAL A 90 10.22 -3.94 -6.85
C VAL A 90 9.05 -4.46 -7.67
N VAL A 91 8.86 -3.91 -8.87
CA VAL A 91 7.87 -4.35 -9.86
C VAL A 91 8.61 -5.04 -11.00
N GLY A 92 8.26 -6.29 -11.29
CA GLY A 92 8.90 -7.08 -12.33
C GLY A 92 8.67 -8.58 -12.15
N PRO A 93 9.42 -9.44 -12.88
CA PRO A 93 9.29 -10.90 -12.82
C PRO A 93 9.30 -11.49 -11.40
N MET A 94 9.98 -10.83 -10.47
CA MET A 94 10.04 -11.21 -9.05
C MET A 94 8.67 -11.32 -8.37
N LEU A 95 7.66 -10.56 -8.81
CA LEU A 95 6.30 -10.66 -8.25
C LEU A 95 5.66 -12.04 -8.46
N MET A 96 6.19 -12.83 -9.39
CA MET A 96 5.72 -14.18 -9.69
C MET A 96 6.39 -15.26 -8.85
N GLU A 97 7.37 -14.93 -8.02
CA GLU A 97 8.11 -15.91 -7.21
C GLU A 97 7.18 -16.71 -6.28
N LYS A 98 6.18 -16.04 -5.68
CA LYS A 98 5.15 -16.69 -4.86
C LYS A 98 4.33 -17.76 -5.60
N TYR A 99 4.33 -17.73 -6.93
CA TYR A 99 3.61 -18.68 -7.80
C TYR A 99 4.54 -19.64 -8.54
N SER A 100 5.84 -19.34 -8.60
CA SER A 100 6.85 -20.21 -9.19
C SER A 100 8.22 -19.91 -8.62
N THR A 101 8.84 -20.93 -8.02
CA THR A 101 10.25 -20.90 -7.61
C THR A 101 11.22 -20.87 -8.79
N ASN A 102 10.71 -21.07 -10.02
CA ASN A 102 11.50 -20.98 -11.24
C ASN A 102 11.03 -19.79 -12.09
N ILE A 103 11.78 -18.68 -12.02
CA ILE A 103 11.54 -17.47 -12.80
C ILE A 103 11.61 -17.72 -14.32
N GLU A 104 12.30 -18.77 -14.78
CA GLU A 104 12.29 -19.15 -16.21
C GLU A 104 10.89 -19.55 -16.70
N LYS A 105 9.99 -19.95 -15.79
CA LYS A 105 8.58 -20.25 -16.10
C LYS A 105 7.70 -19.00 -16.19
N VAL A 106 8.20 -17.83 -15.79
CA VAL A 106 7.49 -16.56 -16.03
C VAL A 106 7.52 -16.27 -17.52
N PRO A 107 6.38 -16.11 -18.20
CA PRO A 107 6.35 -15.88 -19.65
C PRO A 107 7.24 -14.70 -20.06
N GLN A 108 7.96 -14.83 -21.17
CA GLN A 108 8.70 -13.72 -21.75
C GLN A 108 7.77 -12.57 -22.12
N GLY A 109 8.16 -11.34 -21.77
CA GLY A 109 7.34 -10.16 -22.06
C GLY A 109 6.06 -10.11 -21.22
N MET A 110 6.04 -10.77 -20.06
CA MET A 110 4.94 -10.63 -19.11
C MET A 110 4.73 -9.15 -18.76
N ILE A 111 3.49 -8.72 -18.90
CA ILE A 111 3.08 -7.33 -18.70
C ILE A 111 2.62 -7.15 -17.25
N PHE A 112 3.40 -6.42 -16.45
CA PHE A 112 3.00 -5.98 -15.11
C PHE A 112 2.40 -4.59 -15.21
N ARG A 113 1.17 -4.43 -14.72
CA ARG A 113 0.43 -3.17 -14.79
C ARG A 113 -0.28 -2.88 -13.49
N ASN A 114 -0.50 -1.59 -13.23
CA ASN A 114 -1.23 -1.10 -12.07
C ASN A 114 -0.79 -1.75 -10.75
N THR A 115 0.52 -1.97 -10.62
CA THR A 115 1.09 -2.61 -9.44
C THR A 115 1.22 -1.57 -8.34
N ARG A 116 0.59 -1.84 -7.19
CA ARG A 116 0.71 -1.00 -5.99
C ARG A 116 2.11 -1.13 -5.42
N VAL A 117 2.85 -0.02 -5.41
CA VAL A 117 4.21 0.04 -4.84
C VAL A 117 4.23 0.70 -3.47
N ALA A 118 3.24 1.55 -3.19
CA ALA A 118 2.84 1.91 -1.84
C ALA A 118 1.32 1.71 -1.76
N GLY A 119 0.88 0.98 -0.72
CA GLY A 119 -0.54 0.71 -0.48
C GLY A 119 -1.31 1.95 -0.07
N LEU A 120 -2.53 1.76 0.43
CA LEU A 120 -3.32 2.86 0.98
C LEU A 120 -2.73 3.31 2.32
N HIS A 121 -2.03 4.43 2.30
CA HIS A 121 -1.46 5.05 3.50
C HIS A 121 -2.20 6.37 3.81
N PRO A 122 -2.62 6.61 5.06
CA PRO A 122 -3.18 7.90 5.43
C PRO A 122 -2.19 9.03 5.15
N TYR A 123 -2.59 10.03 4.38
CA TYR A 123 -1.78 11.21 4.18
C TYR A 123 -1.76 12.04 5.48
N ARG A 124 -0.59 12.18 6.11
CA ARG A 124 -0.43 12.91 7.38
C ARG A 124 0.01 14.37 7.18
N GLY A 125 -0.04 14.88 5.96
CA GLY A 125 0.58 16.14 5.57
C GLY A 125 2.07 15.97 5.22
N GLY A 126 2.74 17.09 4.97
CA GLY A 126 4.14 17.12 4.58
C GLY A 126 4.37 16.61 3.15
N ASP A 127 5.62 16.26 2.88
CA ASP A 127 6.06 15.88 1.54
C ASP A 127 5.82 14.39 1.27
N VAL A 128 5.50 14.07 0.01
CA VAL A 128 5.55 12.71 -0.52
C VAL A 128 6.67 12.66 -1.55
N THR A 129 7.73 11.92 -1.24
CA THR A 129 8.88 11.77 -2.15
C THR A 129 8.87 10.40 -2.79
N LEU A 130 9.07 10.37 -4.10
CA LEU A 130 9.10 9.15 -4.91
C LEU A 130 10.44 9.06 -5.61
N SER A 131 11.12 7.94 -5.44
CA SER A 131 12.27 7.56 -6.27
C SER A 131 11.84 6.40 -7.15
N VAL A 132 11.96 6.55 -8.46
CA VAL A 132 11.56 5.53 -9.45
C VAL A 132 12.73 5.27 -10.37
N ILE A 133 13.16 4.02 -10.45
CA ILE A 133 14.30 3.60 -11.27
C ILE A 133 13.86 2.43 -12.16
N LEU A 134 13.98 2.60 -13.48
CA LEU A 134 13.82 1.54 -14.46
C LEU A 134 15.14 0.82 -14.66
N PHE A 135 15.07 -0.50 -14.57
CA PHE A 135 16.15 -1.42 -14.85
C PHE A 135 15.79 -2.32 -16.02
N ARG A 136 16.85 -2.76 -16.70
CA ARG A 136 16.84 -3.85 -17.66
C ARG A 136 17.53 -5.05 -17.01
N VAL A 137 16.85 -6.19 -16.97
CA VAL A 137 17.30 -7.38 -16.24
C VAL A 137 17.38 -8.59 -17.18
N ARG A 138 18.52 -9.27 -17.25
CA ARG A 138 18.79 -10.38 -18.18
C ARG A 138 18.37 -11.77 -17.70
N ARG A 139 17.27 -12.33 -18.21
CA ARG A 139 16.71 -13.65 -17.82
C ARG A 139 17.78 -14.71 -17.43
N GLY A 140 17.84 -15.05 -16.13
CA GLY A 140 18.78 -15.99 -15.49
C GLY A 140 18.38 -16.36 -14.04
N ASN A 141 19.25 -17.04 -13.28
CA ASN A 141 18.97 -17.58 -11.92
C ASN A 141 18.80 -16.49 -10.84
N TYR A 142 17.66 -15.80 -10.83
CA TYR A 142 17.35 -14.70 -9.91
C TYR A 142 16.80 -15.13 -8.53
N ALA A 143 16.08 -16.25 -8.47
CA ALA A 143 15.31 -16.64 -7.28
C ALA A 143 16.17 -16.94 -6.04
N GLN A 144 17.36 -17.54 -6.21
CA GLN A 144 18.21 -17.92 -5.06
C GLN A 144 18.91 -16.75 -4.35
N ARG A 145 18.99 -15.56 -4.95
CA ARG A 145 19.83 -14.46 -4.45
C ARG A 145 19.05 -13.28 -3.87
N LEU A 146 17.71 -13.31 -3.96
CA LEU A 146 16.81 -12.22 -3.56
C LEU A 146 16.15 -12.39 -2.19
N LEU A 147 16.09 -13.61 -1.65
CA LEU A 147 15.71 -13.82 -0.23
C LEU A 147 16.62 -12.99 0.70
N GLN A 148 17.90 -12.83 0.34
CA GLN A 148 18.85 -11.99 1.07
C GLN A 148 18.48 -10.50 1.09
N VAL A 149 17.75 -9.99 0.09
CA VAL A 149 17.43 -8.56 -0.04
C VAL A 149 16.28 -8.16 0.86
N VAL A 150 15.23 -8.99 0.88
CA VAL A 150 14.08 -8.82 1.78
C VAL A 150 14.52 -9.06 3.23
N GLU A 151 15.40 -10.04 3.49
CA GLU A 151 15.97 -10.30 4.82
C GLU A 151 16.90 -9.18 5.29
N SER A 152 17.70 -8.58 4.40
CA SER A 152 18.61 -7.47 4.76
C SER A 152 17.84 -6.20 5.11
N ALA A 153 16.79 -5.85 4.35
CA ALA A 153 15.94 -4.70 4.65
C ALA A 153 15.15 -4.87 5.97
N ALA A 154 14.72 -6.10 6.29
CA ALA A 154 14.03 -6.42 7.54
C ALA A 154 14.95 -6.32 8.79
N ASN A 155 16.26 -6.58 8.63
CA ASN A 155 17.25 -6.58 9.72
C ASN A 155 17.82 -5.18 10.09
N VAL A 156 17.45 -4.12 9.37
CA VAL A 156 17.95 -2.74 9.61
C VAL A 156 17.14 -1.98 10.69
N LEU A 157 16.19 -2.67 11.34
CA LEU A 157 15.30 -2.06 12.33
C LEU A 157 15.94 -1.76 13.69
N ASP A 158 17.23 -2.03 13.90
CA ASP A 158 17.91 -1.70 15.14
C ASP A 158 18.94 -0.57 15.03
N PHE A 159 19.08 0.18 16.13
CA PHE A 159 19.94 1.33 16.41
C PHE A 159 19.33 2.73 16.27
N GLY A 160 19.48 3.48 17.37
CA GLY A 160 18.65 4.60 17.78
C GLY A 160 19.22 6.01 17.62
N THR A 161 18.50 6.93 18.25
CA THR A 161 18.70 8.39 18.41
C THR A 161 18.65 9.26 17.13
N ALA A 162 17.49 9.91 16.97
CA ALA A 162 17.14 11.23 16.39
C ALA A 162 17.85 11.85 15.16
N LEU A 163 19.03 11.41 14.75
CA LEU A 163 19.60 11.67 13.41
C LEU A 163 19.15 10.61 12.38
N GLY A 164 18.20 9.74 12.79
CA GLY A 164 18.01 8.42 12.21
C GLY A 164 17.09 8.29 11.01
N SER A 165 16.16 9.21 10.70
CA SER A 165 15.22 8.99 9.58
C SER A 165 15.92 9.12 8.23
N TYR A 166 16.60 10.24 7.96
CA TYR A 166 17.30 10.46 6.69
C TYR A 166 18.41 9.43 6.42
N VAL A 167 19.17 9.04 7.46
CA VAL A 167 20.20 8.01 7.33
C VAL A 167 19.58 6.63 7.08
N LYS A 168 18.46 6.29 7.73
CA LYS A 168 17.72 5.04 7.47
C LYS A 168 17.15 5.02 6.06
N ILE A 169 16.56 6.12 5.59
CA ILE A 169 16.02 6.26 4.23
C ILE A 169 17.13 6.06 3.19
N ALA A 170 18.25 6.79 3.33
CA ALA A 170 19.39 6.66 2.43
C ALA A 170 19.88 5.21 2.40
N ARG A 171 19.99 4.57 3.57
CA ARG A 171 20.38 3.16 3.69
C ARG A 171 19.38 2.21 3.02
N VAL A 172 18.06 2.40 3.16
CA VAL A 172 17.05 1.58 2.47
C VAL A 172 17.18 1.68 0.95
N ILE A 173 17.41 2.89 0.43
CA ILE A 173 17.64 3.10 -1.00
C ILE A 173 18.94 2.40 -1.43
N PHE A 174 20.04 2.58 -0.68
CA PHE A 174 21.33 1.96 -0.99
C PHE A 174 21.29 0.44 -0.91
N ASP A 175 20.78 -0.12 0.19
CA ASP A 175 20.66 -1.56 0.40
C ASP A 175 19.75 -2.19 -0.67
N GLY A 176 18.65 -1.51 -1.04
CA GLY A 176 17.76 -1.96 -2.12
C GLY A 176 18.41 -1.91 -3.50
N ILE A 177 19.23 -0.89 -3.79
CA ILE A 177 19.97 -0.79 -5.05
C ILE A 177 21.11 -1.81 -5.11
N ASP A 178 21.90 -1.93 -4.04
CA ASP A 178 23.01 -2.88 -3.93
C ASP A 178 22.52 -4.32 -4.07
N ALA A 179 21.37 -4.63 -3.48
CA ALA A 179 20.65 -5.87 -3.66
C ALA A 179 20.35 -6.19 -5.13
N LEU A 180 19.80 -5.22 -5.87
CA LEU A 180 19.47 -5.39 -7.28
C LEU A 180 20.72 -5.52 -8.15
N PHE A 181 21.81 -4.82 -7.82
CA PHE A 181 23.09 -4.99 -8.51
C PHE A 181 23.81 -6.29 -8.15
N GLY A 182 23.64 -6.78 -6.93
CA GLY A 182 24.12 -8.07 -6.46
C GLY A 182 23.53 -9.26 -7.24
N LEU A 183 22.46 -9.03 -8.01
CA LEU A 183 21.88 -10.03 -8.91
C LEU A 183 22.79 -10.38 -10.09
N GLY A 184 23.72 -9.49 -10.48
CA GLY A 184 24.42 -9.59 -11.76
C GLY A 184 23.47 -9.36 -12.94
N ASP A 185 23.99 -8.83 -14.04
CA ASP A 185 23.24 -8.59 -15.28
C ASP A 185 21.97 -7.72 -15.14
N THR A 186 22.03 -6.69 -14.28
CA THR A 186 20.99 -5.67 -14.09
C THR A 186 21.57 -4.29 -14.42
N ASP A 187 21.01 -3.65 -15.45
CA ASP A 187 21.46 -2.34 -15.95
C ASP A 187 20.40 -1.26 -15.63
N PRO A 188 20.71 -0.19 -14.88
CA PRO A 188 19.82 0.94 -14.73
C PRO A 188 19.70 1.68 -16.06
N ILE A 189 18.46 1.98 -16.46
CA ILE A 189 18.14 2.70 -17.70
C ILE A 189 17.74 4.14 -17.37
N LEU A 190 16.81 4.31 -16.42
CA LEU A 190 16.26 5.61 -16.03
C LEU A 190 16.14 5.69 -14.52
N GLY A 191 16.38 6.86 -13.94
CA GLY A 191 16.13 7.11 -12.53
C GLY A 191 15.65 8.54 -12.33
N TYR A 192 14.59 8.71 -11.53
CA TYR A 192 14.13 10.03 -11.13
C TYR A 192 13.69 10.02 -9.67
N ARG A 193 14.01 11.11 -8.97
CA ARG A 193 13.54 11.37 -7.61
C ARG A 193 12.76 12.67 -7.61
N SER A 194 11.47 12.59 -7.30
CA SER A 194 10.54 13.72 -7.25
C SER A 194 9.98 13.89 -5.85
N THR A 195 9.89 15.13 -5.36
CA THR A 195 9.20 15.46 -4.11
C THR A 195 7.95 16.28 -4.42
N LEU A 196 6.79 15.78 -3.99
CA LEU A 196 5.51 16.49 -4.04
C LEU A 196 5.30 17.18 -2.70
N SER A 197 5.03 18.49 -2.72
CA SER A 197 4.92 19.33 -1.52
C SER A 197 3.69 20.24 -1.57
N GLY A 198 3.04 20.42 -0.42
CA GLY A 198 1.90 21.34 -0.26
C GLY A 198 0.79 21.06 -1.27
N ALA A 199 0.36 22.10 -1.99
CA ALA A 199 -0.71 21.99 -2.99
C ALA A 199 -0.37 21.07 -4.18
N HIS A 200 0.91 20.70 -4.37
CA HIS A 200 1.34 19.78 -5.42
C HIS A 200 1.20 18.30 -5.03
N VAL A 201 0.85 18.02 -3.76
CA VAL A 201 0.38 16.68 -3.38
C VAL A 201 -1.07 16.60 -3.81
N HIS A 202 -1.30 16.15 -5.05
CA HIS A 202 -2.63 15.88 -5.63
C HIS A 202 -2.55 14.67 -6.56
N PRO A 203 -3.68 14.00 -6.83
CA PRO A 203 -3.70 12.85 -7.72
C PRO A 203 -3.15 13.21 -9.11
N SER A 204 -2.20 12.41 -9.58
CA SER A 204 -1.40 12.72 -10.76
C SER A 204 -0.86 11.46 -11.42
N HIS A 205 -0.65 11.53 -12.73
CA HIS A 205 0.15 10.56 -13.48
C HIS A 205 1.46 11.22 -13.91
N PHE A 206 2.54 10.46 -13.84
CA PHE A 206 3.88 10.90 -14.20
C PHE A 206 4.48 9.93 -15.20
N ALA A 207 5.07 10.46 -16.26
CA ALA A 207 5.85 9.69 -17.22
C ALA A 207 7.34 10.01 -17.04
N LEU A 208 8.13 8.97 -16.77
CA LEU A 208 9.59 8.99 -16.82
C LEU A 208 10.02 8.30 -18.12
N VAL A 209 10.62 9.05 -19.04
CA VAL A 209 10.91 8.59 -20.42
C VAL A 209 12.39 8.78 -20.76
N ASP A 210 12.99 7.78 -21.41
CA ASP A 210 14.36 7.83 -21.93
C ASP A 210 14.47 8.69 -23.20
N LEU A 211 14.06 9.95 -23.08
CA LEU A 211 14.16 10.97 -24.10
C LEU A 211 14.62 12.27 -23.43
N PRO A 212 15.48 13.07 -24.08
CA PRO A 212 15.77 14.44 -23.63
C PRO A 212 14.49 15.26 -23.45
N GLU A 213 14.43 16.12 -22.44
CA GLU A 213 13.25 16.94 -22.10
C GLU A 213 12.70 17.73 -23.29
N ASN A 214 13.58 18.28 -24.13
CA ASN A 214 13.21 19.05 -25.32
C ASN A 214 12.72 18.19 -26.51
N SER A 215 12.75 16.87 -26.40
CA SER A 215 12.28 15.95 -27.44
C SER A 215 10.95 15.29 -27.13
N LEU A 216 10.45 15.46 -25.89
CA LEU A 216 9.15 14.94 -25.47
C LEU A 216 8.08 16.03 -25.57
N ASP A 217 7.12 15.83 -26.47
CA ASP A 217 5.97 16.71 -26.61
C ASP A 217 4.86 16.29 -25.63
N VAL A 218 4.81 16.96 -24.47
CA VAL A 218 3.86 16.66 -23.38
C VAL A 218 2.41 16.86 -23.82
N ASP A 219 2.15 17.83 -24.71
CA ASP A 219 0.81 18.12 -25.20
C ASP A 219 0.26 16.99 -26.10
N ARG A 220 1.14 16.09 -26.53
CA ARG A 220 0.78 14.91 -27.30
C ARG A 220 0.77 13.65 -26.46
N LEU A 221 1.05 13.70 -25.18
CA LEU A 221 0.98 12.55 -24.28
C LEU A 221 -0.40 12.42 -23.66
N TRP A 222 -0.90 11.19 -23.63
CA TRP A 222 -2.22 10.86 -23.09
C TRP A 222 -2.10 9.64 -22.18
N VAL A 223 -2.93 9.58 -21.15
CA VAL A 223 -3.12 8.35 -20.37
C VAL A 223 -4.47 7.77 -20.70
N LYS A 224 -4.48 6.52 -21.18
CA LYS A 224 -5.73 5.77 -21.39
C LYS A 224 -5.70 4.41 -20.72
N ASN A 225 -6.68 4.18 -19.85
CA ASN A 225 -6.78 2.97 -19.04
C ASN A 225 -5.45 2.63 -18.34
N ASP A 226 -4.82 3.63 -17.72
CA ASP A 226 -3.52 3.52 -17.04
C ASP A 226 -2.37 3.04 -17.96
N ARG A 227 -2.28 3.60 -19.16
CA ARG A 227 -1.19 3.37 -20.12
C ARG A 227 -0.79 4.66 -20.78
N LEU A 228 0.47 4.74 -21.20
CA LEU A 228 0.99 5.90 -21.90
C LEU A 228 0.69 5.78 -23.40
N TYR A 229 0.08 6.83 -23.94
CA TYR A 229 -0.25 7.00 -25.34
C TYR A 229 0.36 8.30 -25.87
N THR A 230 0.52 8.38 -27.18
CA THR A 230 0.90 9.61 -27.87
C THR A 230 0.05 9.86 -29.12
N GLY A 231 -0.33 11.12 -29.35
CA GLY A 231 -1.19 11.51 -30.47
C GLY A 231 -1.57 12.98 -30.43
N THR A 232 -2.14 13.47 -31.53
CA THR A 232 -2.69 14.83 -31.67
C THR A 232 -3.98 15.03 -30.87
N SER A 233 -4.69 13.94 -30.58
CA SER A 233 -5.92 13.94 -29.80
C SER A 233 -6.06 12.63 -29.04
N LYS A 234 -6.90 12.64 -28.00
CA LYS A 234 -7.21 11.46 -27.18
C LYS A 234 -7.71 10.26 -28.01
N ASP A 235 -8.50 10.52 -29.05
CA ASP A 235 -9.15 9.48 -29.87
C ASP A 235 -8.20 8.89 -30.92
N GLU A 236 -7.26 9.68 -31.42
CA GLU A 236 -6.26 9.27 -32.40
C GLU A 236 -4.95 8.77 -31.78
N ALA A 237 -4.84 8.83 -30.44
CA ALA A 237 -3.61 8.47 -29.75
C ALA A 237 -3.31 6.96 -29.85
N ALA A 238 -2.06 6.65 -30.17
CA ALA A 238 -1.53 5.29 -30.22
C ALA A 238 -0.65 5.01 -28.98
N PRO A 239 -0.46 3.74 -28.56
CA PRO A 239 0.41 3.43 -27.43
C PRO A 239 1.81 4.01 -27.63
N PHE A 240 2.34 4.69 -26.62
CA PHE A 240 3.69 5.26 -26.68
C PHE A 240 4.71 4.12 -26.65
N ARG A 241 5.52 3.98 -27.69
CA ARG A 241 6.53 2.91 -27.84
C ARG A 241 7.85 3.41 -28.44
N ALA A 242 8.05 4.73 -28.42
CA ALA A 242 9.20 5.38 -29.05
C ALA A 242 10.48 5.34 -28.19
N ALA A 243 10.37 5.09 -26.89
CA ALA A 243 11.46 5.04 -25.94
C ALA A 243 11.13 4.15 -24.74
N ASP A 244 12.15 3.84 -23.94
CA ASP A 244 11.99 3.16 -22.66
C ASP A 244 11.29 4.10 -21.68
N PHE A 245 10.35 3.59 -20.88
CA PHE A 245 9.61 4.45 -19.96
C PHE A 245 9.02 3.72 -18.76
N VAL A 246 8.67 4.52 -17.75
CA VAL A 246 7.80 4.14 -16.63
C VAL A 246 6.66 5.17 -16.53
N LEU A 247 5.44 4.67 -16.55
CA LEU A 247 4.25 5.43 -16.16
C LEU A 247 3.90 5.03 -14.73
N TYR A 248 3.79 6.00 -13.85
CA TYR A 248 3.36 5.79 -12.47
C TYR A 248 2.37 6.87 -12.03
N SER A 249 1.58 6.57 -10.99
CA SER A 249 0.52 7.45 -10.53
C SER A 249 0.51 7.55 -9.02
N VAL A 250 0.18 8.74 -8.52
CA VAL A 250 -0.25 8.97 -7.15
C VAL A 250 -1.77 9.10 -7.20
N ALA A 251 -2.47 8.21 -6.49
CA ALA A 251 -3.93 8.19 -6.42
C ALA A 251 -4.42 8.55 -5.02
N GLN A 252 -5.62 9.10 -4.93
CA GLN A 252 -6.30 9.43 -3.69
C GLN A 252 -7.47 8.50 -3.46
N SER A 253 -7.73 8.17 -2.20
CA SER A 253 -8.97 7.53 -1.79
C SER A 253 -9.46 8.14 -0.46
N PRO A 254 -10.77 8.41 -0.31
CA PRO A 254 -11.32 8.87 0.96
C PRO A 254 -11.40 7.75 2.01
N LYS A 255 -11.38 6.49 1.57
CA LYS A 255 -11.46 5.31 2.44
C LYS A 255 -10.65 4.15 1.90
N ARG A 256 -10.17 3.29 2.79
CA ARG A 256 -9.75 1.94 2.42
C ARG A 256 -10.92 0.97 2.44
N THR A 257 -10.70 -0.25 1.94
CA THR A 257 -11.72 -1.32 1.84
C THR A 257 -11.14 -2.70 2.20
N ASP A 258 -9.96 -2.72 2.79
CA ASP A 258 -9.15 -3.87 3.14
C ASP A 258 -8.87 -3.89 4.66
N GLU A 259 -9.80 -3.35 5.46
CA GLU A 259 -9.68 -3.23 6.92
C GLU A 259 -9.54 -4.60 7.58
N THR A 260 -10.04 -5.65 6.92
CA THR A 260 -9.93 -7.05 7.36
C THR A 260 -8.48 -7.55 7.40
N THR A 261 -7.57 -6.87 6.71
CA THR A 261 -6.13 -7.21 6.69
C THR A 261 -5.32 -6.48 7.75
N LEU A 262 -5.95 -5.58 8.53
CA LEU A 262 -5.25 -4.72 9.47
C LEU A 262 -5.03 -5.39 10.83
N PRO A 263 -3.96 -5.01 11.57
CA PRO A 263 -3.60 -5.65 12.83
C PRO A 263 -4.70 -5.61 13.92
N PHE A 264 -5.63 -4.66 13.87
CA PHE A 264 -6.74 -4.58 14.83
C PHE A 264 -7.87 -5.56 14.52
N TYR A 265 -7.96 -6.11 13.30
CA TYR A 265 -9.13 -6.87 12.87
C TYR A 265 -9.37 -8.17 13.68
N PRO A 266 -8.36 -8.93 14.12
CA PRO A 266 -8.58 -10.07 15.01
C PRO A 266 -9.27 -9.68 16.33
N GLN A 267 -9.01 -8.47 16.86
CA GLN A 267 -9.71 -7.96 18.05
C GLN A 267 -11.19 -7.70 17.75
N TRP A 268 -11.52 -7.26 16.52
CA TRP A 268 -12.91 -7.13 16.08
C TRP A 268 -13.62 -8.48 16.02
N GLU A 269 -12.97 -9.51 15.48
CA GLU A 269 -13.52 -10.88 15.47
C GLU A 269 -13.79 -11.38 16.89
N ARG A 270 -12.87 -11.15 17.82
CA ARG A 270 -13.05 -11.51 19.23
C ARG A 270 -14.25 -10.82 19.88
N VAL A 271 -14.48 -9.55 19.59
CA VAL A 271 -15.65 -8.82 20.08
C VAL A 271 -16.94 -9.45 19.56
N LYS A 272 -17.00 -9.83 18.28
CA LYS A 272 -18.17 -10.50 17.68
C LYS A 272 -18.43 -11.86 18.33
N GLU A 273 -17.39 -12.65 18.56
CA GLU A 273 -17.50 -13.97 19.22
C GLU A 273 -18.14 -13.85 20.60
N GLU A 274 -17.67 -12.91 21.43
CA GLU A 274 -18.21 -12.68 22.77
C GLU A 274 -19.65 -12.15 22.72
N ALA A 275 -19.94 -11.21 21.81
CA ALA A 275 -21.28 -10.64 21.67
C ALA A 275 -22.33 -11.68 21.22
N ALA A 276 -21.92 -12.67 20.41
CA ALA A 276 -22.79 -13.72 19.89
C ALA A 276 -23.19 -14.78 20.93
N VAL A 277 -22.64 -14.72 22.16
CA VAL A 277 -23.03 -15.63 23.25
C VAL A 277 -24.09 -14.95 24.12
N PRO A 278 -25.29 -15.56 24.29
CA PRO A 278 -26.41 -14.96 25.03
C PRO A 278 -26.25 -15.10 26.56
N LYS A 279 -25.10 -14.69 27.08
CA LYS A 279 -24.78 -14.72 28.52
C LYS A 279 -24.32 -13.33 28.97
N PRO A 280 -24.74 -12.85 30.16
CA PRO A 280 -24.36 -11.53 30.65
C PRO A 280 -22.84 -11.31 30.74
N GLU A 281 -22.09 -12.32 31.19
CA GLU A 281 -20.62 -12.25 31.31
C GLU A 281 -19.94 -12.02 29.95
N ASN A 282 -20.37 -12.73 28.91
CA ASN A 282 -19.85 -12.55 27.56
C ASN A 282 -20.18 -11.17 27.00
N TRP A 283 -21.35 -10.60 27.33
CA TRP A 283 -21.68 -9.24 26.95
C TRP A 283 -20.79 -8.19 27.64
N GLU A 284 -20.47 -8.37 28.92
CA GLU A 284 -19.49 -7.53 29.61
C GLU A 284 -18.10 -7.64 28.96
N ASN A 285 -17.66 -8.85 28.63
CA ASN A 285 -16.39 -9.08 27.94
C ASN A 285 -16.37 -8.45 26.54
N ALA A 286 -17.46 -8.53 25.78
CA ALA A 286 -17.59 -7.89 24.48
C ALA A 286 -17.43 -6.37 24.59
N LYS A 287 -18.07 -5.73 25.59
CA LYS A 287 -17.93 -4.30 25.85
C LYS A 287 -16.50 -3.90 26.21
N VAL A 288 -15.83 -4.66 27.07
CA VAL A 288 -14.41 -4.41 27.42
C VAL A 288 -13.52 -4.52 26.18
N ASN A 289 -13.67 -5.61 25.40
CA ASN A 289 -12.90 -5.79 24.17
C ASN A 289 -13.20 -4.72 23.12
N MET A 290 -14.43 -4.21 23.07
CA MET A 290 -14.82 -3.11 22.18
C MET A 290 -14.15 -1.79 22.56
N ILE A 291 -13.97 -1.51 23.86
CA ILE A 291 -13.21 -0.34 24.32
C ILE A 291 -11.74 -0.43 23.88
N ASN A 292 -11.14 -1.61 24.01
CA ASN A 292 -9.76 -1.84 23.54
C ASN A 292 -9.65 -1.70 22.02
N LEU A 293 -10.62 -2.22 21.27
CA LEU A 293 -10.69 -2.05 19.82
C LEU A 293 -10.81 -0.57 19.43
N TYR A 294 -11.65 0.20 20.12
CA TYR A 294 -11.79 1.64 19.89
C TYR A 294 -10.46 2.39 20.05
N GLN A 295 -9.69 2.06 21.08
CA GLN A 295 -8.35 2.62 21.26
C GLN A 295 -7.42 2.23 20.12
N ALA A 296 -7.42 0.96 19.71
CA ALA A 296 -6.61 0.47 18.59
C ALA A 296 -6.95 1.17 17.26
N LEU A 297 -8.24 1.44 16.99
CA LEU A 297 -8.69 2.16 15.80
C LEU A 297 -8.18 3.61 15.77
N ILE A 298 -8.34 4.35 16.87
CA ILE A 298 -7.94 5.78 16.93
C ILE A 298 -6.43 5.96 16.89
N LEU A 299 -5.69 5.02 17.48
CA LEU A 299 -4.23 5.05 17.50
C LEU A 299 -3.61 4.40 16.27
N SER A 300 -4.42 3.84 15.36
CA SER A 300 -3.92 3.15 14.18
C SER A 300 -3.17 4.11 13.24
N PRO A 301 -1.92 3.81 12.89
CA PRO A 301 -1.19 4.56 11.87
C PRO A 301 -1.77 4.31 10.47
N ASP A 302 -2.49 3.20 10.28
CA ASP A 302 -3.08 2.71 9.03
C ASP A 302 -4.47 3.29 8.71
N LEU A 303 -5.06 4.06 9.63
CA LEU A 303 -6.37 4.67 9.45
C LEU A 303 -6.30 6.20 9.37
N THR A 304 -7.12 6.78 8.49
CA THR A 304 -7.46 8.20 8.56
C THR A 304 -8.32 8.43 9.80
N ARG A 305 -8.34 9.68 10.28
CA ARG A 305 -9.12 10.05 11.45
C ARG A 305 -10.60 9.75 11.21
N THR A 306 -11.10 10.17 10.05
CA THR A 306 -12.49 9.96 9.62
C THR A 306 -12.85 8.48 9.61
N GLN A 307 -12.05 7.64 8.94
CA GLN A 307 -12.36 6.21 8.85
C GLN A 307 -12.28 5.49 10.20
N ALA A 308 -11.35 5.87 11.08
CA ALA A 308 -11.30 5.30 12.43
C ALA A 308 -12.59 5.57 13.23
N PHE A 309 -13.13 6.78 13.16
CA PHE A 309 -14.41 7.11 13.81
C PHE A 309 -15.60 6.40 13.16
N ASP A 310 -15.64 6.32 11.84
CA ASP A 310 -16.71 5.64 11.11
C ASP A 310 -16.75 4.14 11.43
N LEU A 311 -15.58 3.47 11.44
CA LEU A 311 -15.47 2.06 11.82
C LEU A 311 -15.88 1.84 13.28
N ALA A 312 -15.43 2.69 14.20
CA ALA A 312 -15.82 2.58 15.60
C ALA A 312 -17.34 2.68 15.80
N LYS A 313 -17.99 3.61 15.10
CA LYS A 313 -19.44 3.78 15.13
C LYS A 313 -20.17 2.59 14.52
N PHE A 314 -19.67 2.09 13.38
CA PHE A 314 -20.20 0.93 12.69
C PHE A 314 -20.14 -0.31 13.60
N TYR A 315 -18.95 -0.66 14.08
CA TYR A 315 -18.73 -1.81 14.96
C TYR A 315 -19.55 -1.72 16.25
N LYS A 316 -19.65 -0.54 16.88
CA LYS A 316 -20.51 -0.36 18.07
C LYS A 316 -21.98 -0.69 17.79
N THR A 317 -22.46 -0.34 16.60
CA THR A 317 -23.85 -0.62 16.19
C THR A 317 -24.02 -2.11 15.92
N GLU A 318 -23.07 -2.71 15.21
CA GLU A 318 -23.08 -4.11 14.83
C GLU A 318 -23.03 -5.05 16.05
N ILE A 319 -22.18 -4.78 17.06
CA ILE A 319 -22.11 -5.63 18.26
C ILE A 319 -23.43 -5.69 19.03
N LYS A 320 -24.17 -4.58 19.04
CA LYS A 320 -25.46 -4.51 19.71
C LYS A 320 -26.46 -5.39 18.96
N GLN A 321 -26.49 -5.29 17.63
CA GLN A 321 -27.36 -6.11 16.78
C GLN A 321 -27.04 -7.61 16.94
N ILE A 322 -25.76 -7.98 16.95
CA ILE A 322 -25.32 -9.37 17.17
C ILE A 322 -25.81 -9.88 18.53
N HIS A 323 -25.63 -9.10 19.60
CA HIS A 323 -26.05 -9.50 20.93
C HIS A 323 -27.57 -9.63 21.06
N ASP A 324 -28.32 -8.64 20.57
CA ASP A 324 -29.79 -8.65 20.56
C ASP A 324 -30.31 -9.91 19.83
N GLN A 325 -29.74 -10.23 18.66
CA GLN A 325 -30.07 -11.45 17.91
C GLN A 325 -29.73 -12.73 18.66
N ALA A 326 -28.57 -12.79 19.33
CA ALA A 326 -28.18 -13.97 20.11
C ALA A 326 -29.15 -14.23 21.28
N VAL A 327 -29.58 -13.18 21.98
CA VAL A 327 -30.57 -13.26 23.06
C VAL A 327 -31.91 -13.72 22.51
N ASP A 328 -32.38 -13.12 21.42
CA ASP A 328 -33.64 -13.52 20.78
C ASP A 328 -33.62 -15.01 20.36
N MET A 329 -32.54 -15.48 19.72
CA MET A 329 -32.38 -16.89 19.34
C MET A 329 -32.37 -17.83 20.54
N ALA A 330 -31.76 -17.43 21.65
CA ALA A 330 -31.77 -18.23 22.88
C ALA A 330 -33.20 -18.41 23.44
N THR A 331 -34.07 -17.40 23.27
CA THR A 331 -35.48 -17.49 23.69
C THR A 331 -36.34 -18.36 22.77
N LEU A 332 -35.97 -18.52 21.49
CA LEU A 332 -36.68 -19.41 20.55
C LEU A 332 -36.50 -20.90 20.87
N GLY A 333 -35.36 -21.29 21.46
CA GLY A 333 -35.09 -22.67 21.88
C GLY A 333 -35.74 -23.06 23.22
N GLY A 334 -36.27 -22.08 23.97
CA GLY A 334 -36.91 -22.29 25.25
C GLY A 334 -38.43 -22.32 25.13
N LYS A 335 -39.04 -23.50 24.95
CA LYS A 335 -40.38 -23.68 25.53
C LYS A 335 -40.28 -23.30 27.01
N LYS A 336 -41.11 -22.36 27.44
CA LYS A 336 -41.34 -22.02 28.85
C LYS A 336 -41.23 -23.29 29.70
N LYS A 337 -40.17 -23.41 30.50
CA LYS A 337 -40.34 -24.10 31.77
C LYS A 337 -41.25 -23.17 32.56
N GLU A 338 -42.53 -23.52 32.64
CA GLU A 338 -43.35 -23.08 33.76
C GLU A 338 -42.50 -23.30 35.01
N LYS A 339 -42.18 -22.20 35.69
CA LYS A 339 -41.64 -22.29 37.04
C LYS A 339 -42.74 -23.02 37.82
N GLU A 340 -42.56 -24.30 38.10
CA GLU A 340 -43.19 -24.89 39.26
C GLU A 340 -42.69 -24.08 40.45
N GLU A 341 -43.56 -23.20 40.96
CA GLU A 341 -43.38 -22.59 42.26
C GLU A 341 -43.17 -23.72 43.26
N SER A 342 -41.98 -23.79 43.82
CA SER A 342 -41.71 -24.65 44.97
C SER A 342 -42.67 -24.27 46.09
N GLU A 343 -43.29 -25.23 46.78
CA GLU A 343 -44.15 -24.97 47.94
C GLU A 343 -43.48 -24.05 48.98
N LEU A 344 -42.14 -24.04 49.04
CA LEU A 344 -41.35 -23.13 49.88
C LEU A 344 -41.52 -21.65 49.51
N ASP A 345 -41.71 -21.31 48.24
CA ASP A 345 -41.93 -19.94 47.78
C ASP A 345 -43.37 -19.48 48.09
N ARG A 346 -44.33 -20.40 48.05
CA ARG A 346 -45.73 -20.14 48.46
C ARG A 346 -45.84 -19.90 49.97
N VAL A 347 -45.16 -20.73 50.77
CA VAL A 347 -45.11 -20.59 52.24
C VAL A 347 -44.36 -19.32 52.66
N ARG A 348 -43.33 -18.91 51.91
CA ARG A 348 -42.65 -17.61 52.13
C ARG A 348 -43.54 -16.41 51.83
N GLY A 349 -44.38 -16.50 50.78
CA GLY A 349 -45.37 -15.48 50.46
C GLY A 349 -46.41 -15.29 51.58
N GLU A 350 -46.97 -16.39 52.07
CA GLU A 350 -47.96 -16.38 53.17
C GLU A 350 -47.36 -15.87 54.49
N SER A 351 -46.10 -16.22 54.78
CA SER A 351 -45.41 -15.75 56.00
C SER A 351 -45.12 -14.24 56.00
N LEU A 352 -44.96 -13.63 54.82
CA LEU A 352 -44.71 -12.20 54.67
C LEU A 352 -45.99 -11.34 54.74
N GLU A 353 -47.16 -11.92 54.43
CA GLU A 353 -48.45 -11.23 54.64
C GLU A 353 -48.85 -11.19 56.12
N ILE A 354 -48.56 -12.24 56.90
CA ILE A 354 -48.85 -12.28 58.34
C ILE A 354 -48.00 -11.26 59.12
N LEU A 355 -46.79 -10.96 58.64
CA LEU A 355 -45.90 -9.94 59.24
C LEU A 355 -46.26 -8.49 58.87
N ARG A 356 -47.29 -8.28 58.05
CA ARG A 356 -47.78 -6.96 57.62
C ARG A 356 -49.16 -6.58 58.16
N MET A 357 -49.78 -7.44 58.98
CA MET A 357 -50.81 -7.06 59.96
C MET A 357 -50.13 -6.81 61.30
#